data_AF-A0A943ZYJ1-F1
#
_entry.id   AF-A0A943ZYJ1-F1
#
_cell.length_a   1.000
_cell.length_b   1.000
_cell.length_c   1.000
_cell.angle_alpha   90.00
_cell.angle_beta   90.00
_cell.angle_gamma   90.00
#
_symmetry.space_group_name_H-M   'P 1'
#
loop_
_entity.id
_entity.type
_entity.pdbx_description
1 polymer ?
#
loop_
_entity_poly.entity_id
_entity_poly.type
_entity_poly.pdbx_seq_one_letter_code
_entity_poly.pdbx_strand_id
1 'polypeptide(L)'
;MSDLFDYLAWRGDIPLSQVPFGPVDGLILSTLSYVRFQELVPNSPSRSVPLRQAVESFLSLPEQEAEDRVRCRHDIPLLKALLSAPRFSSLLLTFYQDRLDPEHEMQFSALTVLLDTGEALLVFRGTDNTLVGWKEDFNLSFLEVVPAQSAALDYTAQLAAAHPCPLLLAGHSKGGNLAVFSASLSPPELRDRIGTVYSYDSPGFTQRVLSAPGYQELLPRIRSYVPQSSVVGMLLEHEEPYTVVKSRHLGIFQHDPYTWAVQGGNFICLEELSNGSRNLDLTLKNWLASLTPQDRERFLDSLYQAFEDTQAQELEDLAQPKRLYALIQGLVQLDEDTRSHIFHTLKKLLRAAADVFREDRNDPKT
;
A
#
# COMPACT_ATOMS: atom_id res chain seq x y z
N MET A 1 21.84 2.60 10.88
CA MET A 1 20.47 2.81 11.38
C MET A 1 19.77 1.48 11.32
N SER A 2 19.13 1.08 12.40
CA SER A 2 18.45 -0.21 12.47
C SER A 2 17.23 -0.25 11.56
N ASP A 3 16.92 -1.44 11.04
CA ASP A 3 15.77 -1.71 10.17
C ASP A 3 14.84 -2.80 10.75
N LEU A 4 13.85 -3.26 9.98
CA LEU A 4 12.88 -4.27 10.42
C LEU A 4 13.53 -5.57 10.89
N PHE A 5 14.67 -5.97 10.31
CA PHE A 5 15.36 -7.18 10.74
C PHE A 5 16.03 -6.98 12.11
N ASP A 6 16.59 -5.80 12.36
CA ASP A 6 17.11 -5.45 13.68
C ASP A 6 16.00 -5.41 14.74
N TYR A 7 14.81 -4.90 14.39
CA TYR A 7 13.64 -4.95 15.27
C TYR A 7 13.23 -6.39 15.58
N LEU A 8 13.14 -7.26 14.57
CA LEU A 8 12.81 -8.67 14.77
C LEU A 8 13.84 -9.39 15.64
N ALA A 9 15.14 -9.10 15.45
CA ALA A 9 16.21 -9.68 16.26
C ALA A 9 16.18 -9.21 17.72
N TRP A 10 15.77 -7.96 17.98
CA TRP A 10 15.78 -7.36 19.32
C TRP A 10 14.46 -7.48 20.10
N ARG A 11 13.31 -7.41 19.42
CA ARG A 11 11.96 -7.40 20.03
C ARG A 11 11.13 -8.62 19.66
N GLY A 12 11.54 -9.40 18.66
CA GLY A 12 10.82 -10.61 18.24
C GLY A 12 10.77 -11.70 19.32
N ASP A 13 11.61 -11.61 20.35
CA ASP A 13 11.66 -12.49 21.52
C ASP A 13 10.51 -12.28 22.51
N ILE A 14 9.89 -11.09 22.55
CA ILE A 14 8.84 -10.74 23.52
C ILE A 14 7.44 -10.80 22.89
N PRO A 15 6.50 -11.61 23.43
CA PRO A 15 5.14 -11.74 22.90
C PRO A 15 4.30 -10.48 23.07
N LEU A 16 3.22 -10.35 22.28
CA LEU A 16 2.34 -9.17 22.29
C LEU A 16 1.62 -9.00 23.65
N SER A 17 1.37 -10.11 24.35
CA SER A 17 0.83 -10.11 25.71
C SER A 17 1.70 -9.40 26.76
N GLN A 18 3.01 -9.20 26.50
CA GLN A 18 3.91 -8.46 27.40
C GLN A 18 4.22 -7.05 26.88
N VAL A 19 4.46 -6.91 25.59
CA VAL A 19 4.67 -5.62 24.93
C VAL A 19 3.61 -5.47 23.86
N PRO A 20 2.63 -4.55 24.04
CA PRO A 20 1.50 -4.40 23.14
C PRO A 20 1.92 -4.23 21.67
N PHE A 21 0.98 -4.57 20.78
CA PHE A 21 1.13 -4.38 19.35
C PHE A 21 1.45 -2.90 19.02
N GLY A 22 2.45 -2.70 18.17
CA GLY A 22 2.92 -1.37 17.77
C GLY A 22 2.99 -1.18 16.26
N PRO A 23 3.35 0.04 15.81
CA PRO A 23 3.38 0.38 14.40
C PRO A 23 4.46 -0.36 13.60
N VAL A 24 5.56 -0.77 14.24
CA VAL A 24 6.57 -1.59 13.56
C VAL A 24 6.06 -3.01 13.31
N ASP A 25 5.29 -3.58 14.26
CA ASP A 25 4.64 -4.90 14.06
C ASP A 25 3.63 -4.84 12.91
N GLY A 26 2.84 -3.75 12.85
CA GLY A 26 1.91 -3.52 11.75
C GLY A 26 2.60 -3.43 10.39
N LEU A 27 3.72 -2.71 10.28
CA LEU A 27 4.48 -2.64 9.03
C LEU A 27 5.05 -4.00 8.62
N ILE A 28 5.54 -4.79 9.58
CA ILE A 28 6.05 -6.15 9.34
C ILE A 28 4.93 -7.05 8.78
N LEU A 29 3.75 -7.03 9.40
CA LEU A 29 2.61 -7.84 8.94
C LEU A 29 2.04 -7.31 7.62
N SER A 30 2.01 -5.99 7.39
CA SER A 30 1.72 -5.41 6.07
C SER A 30 2.73 -5.85 5.01
N THR A 31 4.00 -5.98 5.35
CA THR A 31 5.03 -6.49 4.43
C THR A 31 4.84 -8.00 4.16
N LEU A 32 4.47 -8.77 5.19
CA LEU A 32 4.14 -10.19 5.05
C LEU A 32 3.00 -10.44 4.05
N SER A 33 2.03 -9.53 3.96
CA SER A 33 0.89 -9.67 3.03
C SER A 33 1.27 -9.72 1.56
N TYR A 34 2.50 -9.30 1.19
CA TYR A 34 3.02 -9.45 -0.17
C TYR A 34 3.40 -10.88 -0.53
N VAL A 35 3.62 -11.75 0.47
CA VAL A 35 3.90 -13.17 0.24
C VAL A 35 2.61 -13.90 -0.13
N ARG A 36 2.68 -14.66 -1.21
CA ARG A 36 1.55 -15.39 -1.79
C ARG A 36 1.36 -16.75 -1.10
N PHE A 37 0.38 -16.82 -0.19
CA PHE A 37 0.08 -17.98 0.67
C PHE A 37 -1.02 -18.92 0.13
N GLN A 38 -1.26 -18.94 -1.19
CA GLN A 38 -2.27 -19.83 -1.80
C GLN A 38 -2.03 -21.27 -1.34
N GLU A 39 -3.12 -21.93 -0.91
CA GLU A 39 -3.12 -23.30 -0.41
C GLU A 39 -2.39 -23.52 0.94
N LEU A 40 -1.58 -22.56 1.39
CA LEU A 40 -0.83 -22.62 2.65
C LEU A 40 -1.61 -21.99 3.81
N VAL A 41 -2.41 -20.96 3.53
CA VAL A 41 -3.31 -20.32 4.51
C VAL A 41 -4.76 -20.50 4.04
N PRO A 42 -5.70 -20.87 4.94
CA PRO A 42 -7.10 -21.09 4.55
C PRO A 42 -7.76 -19.83 3.98
N ASN A 43 -8.43 -19.95 2.84
CA ASN A 43 -9.39 -18.97 2.35
C ASN A 43 -10.76 -19.16 3.03
N SER A 44 -10.78 -19.03 4.36
CA SER A 44 -12.01 -19.09 5.16
C SER A 44 -11.74 -18.46 6.51
N PRO A 45 -12.66 -17.62 7.05
CA PRO A 45 -12.45 -16.99 8.34
C PRO A 45 -12.58 -17.95 9.52
N SER A 46 -13.18 -19.14 9.34
CA SER A 46 -13.36 -20.12 10.43
C SER A 46 -12.21 -21.10 10.61
N ARG A 47 -11.24 -21.12 9.68
CA ARG A 47 -10.06 -22.00 9.72
C ARG A 47 -8.80 -21.16 9.75
N SER A 48 -7.84 -21.57 10.56
CA SER A 48 -6.56 -20.87 10.68
C SER A 48 -5.40 -21.84 10.80
N VAL A 49 -4.21 -21.33 10.54
CA VAL A 49 -2.94 -22.06 10.71
C VAL A 49 -1.95 -21.16 11.45
N PRO A 50 -1.08 -21.68 12.34
CA PRO A 50 -0.01 -20.89 12.91
C PRO A 50 0.90 -20.32 11.83
N LEU A 51 1.36 -19.08 11.99
CA LEU A 51 2.30 -18.41 11.09
C LEU A 51 3.52 -19.30 10.88
N ARG A 52 4.05 -19.90 11.96
CA ARG A 52 5.15 -20.87 11.88
C ARG A 52 4.90 -21.97 10.86
N GLN A 53 3.74 -22.62 10.94
CA GLN A 53 3.40 -23.74 10.05
C GLN A 53 3.24 -23.28 8.60
N ALA A 54 2.57 -22.14 8.37
CA ALA A 54 2.42 -21.58 7.03
C ALA A 54 3.77 -21.25 6.40
N VAL A 55 4.69 -20.68 7.18
CA VAL A 55 6.03 -20.31 6.72
C VAL A 55 6.94 -21.53 6.53
N GLU A 56 6.92 -22.52 7.44
CA GLU A 56 7.64 -23.78 7.25
C GLU A 56 7.19 -24.50 5.97
N SER A 57 5.88 -24.49 5.71
CA SER A 57 5.30 -25.07 4.49
C SER A 57 5.73 -24.28 3.25
N PHE A 58 5.74 -22.94 3.32
CA PHE A 58 6.25 -22.06 2.26
C PHE A 58 7.72 -22.35 1.93
N LEU A 59 8.58 -22.44 2.95
CA LEU A 59 10.02 -22.69 2.77
C LEU A 59 10.32 -24.13 2.31
N SER A 60 9.34 -25.02 2.34
CA SER A 60 9.44 -26.39 1.83
C SER A 60 8.98 -26.51 0.37
N LEU A 61 8.48 -25.43 -0.24
CA LEU A 61 8.12 -25.40 -1.65
C LEU A 61 9.37 -25.56 -2.53
N PRO A 62 9.22 -26.05 -3.77
CA PRO A 62 10.26 -25.96 -4.80
C PRO A 62 10.75 -24.51 -4.94
N GLU A 63 12.06 -24.33 -5.17
CA GLU A 63 12.70 -23.01 -5.24
C GLU A 63 11.99 -22.06 -6.21
N GLN A 64 11.71 -22.52 -7.43
CA GLN A 64 11.00 -21.73 -8.43
C GLN A 64 9.61 -21.29 -7.96
N GLU A 65 8.87 -22.18 -7.30
CA GLU A 65 7.53 -21.86 -6.80
C GLU A 65 7.58 -20.86 -5.65
N ALA A 66 8.59 -20.95 -4.79
CA ALA A 66 8.80 -19.99 -3.72
C ALA A 66 9.18 -18.60 -4.27
N GLU A 67 10.01 -18.55 -5.32
CA GLU A 67 10.39 -17.31 -6.01
C GLU A 67 9.18 -16.61 -6.65
N ASP A 68 8.30 -17.34 -7.32
CA ASP A 68 7.08 -16.80 -7.95
C ASP A 68 6.05 -16.28 -6.93
N ARG A 69 6.21 -16.63 -5.65
CA ARG A 69 5.31 -16.25 -4.54
C ARG A 69 5.84 -15.11 -3.66
N VAL A 70 7.02 -14.56 -3.97
CA VAL A 70 7.56 -13.39 -3.27
C VAL A 70 7.66 -12.18 -4.19
N ARG A 71 7.60 -10.98 -3.62
CA ARG A 71 7.74 -9.72 -4.37
C ARG A 71 9.20 -9.35 -4.56
N CYS A 72 10.04 -9.62 -3.55
CA CYS A 72 11.45 -9.23 -3.59
C CYS A 72 12.35 -10.17 -2.79
N ARG A 73 13.66 -10.05 -3.02
CA ARG A 73 14.70 -10.86 -2.36
C ARG A 73 14.71 -10.81 -0.83
N HIS A 74 14.04 -9.82 -0.21
CA HIS A 74 14.00 -9.67 1.25
C HIS A 74 12.83 -10.44 1.89
N ASP A 75 11.84 -10.89 1.11
CA ASP A 75 10.66 -11.55 1.67
C ASP A 75 10.99 -12.94 2.23
N ILE A 76 11.81 -13.75 1.55
CA ILE A 76 12.28 -15.04 2.10
C ILE A 76 13.08 -14.83 3.41
N PRO A 77 14.05 -13.90 3.48
CA PRO A 77 14.65 -13.51 4.76
C PRO A 77 13.65 -13.08 5.84
N LEU A 78 12.63 -12.29 5.49
CA LEU A 78 11.57 -11.89 6.44
C LEU A 78 10.84 -13.09 7.00
N LEU A 79 10.44 -14.04 6.16
CA LEU A 79 9.81 -15.29 6.57
C LEU A 79 10.66 -16.07 7.58
N LYS A 80 11.96 -16.21 7.30
CA LYS A 80 12.92 -16.88 8.22
C LYS A 80 13.07 -16.14 9.55
N ALA A 81 13.08 -14.81 9.53
CA ALA A 81 13.13 -13.99 10.73
C ALA A 81 11.85 -14.16 11.57
N LEU A 82 10.68 -14.18 10.94
CA LEU A 82 9.38 -14.38 11.61
C LEU A 82 9.26 -15.77 12.25
N LEU A 83 9.82 -16.82 11.64
CA LEU A 83 9.89 -18.15 12.25
C LEU A 83 10.66 -18.16 13.58
N SER A 84 11.69 -17.34 13.65
CA SER A 84 12.59 -17.24 14.81
C SER A 84 12.09 -16.25 15.87
N ALA A 85 10.97 -15.55 15.62
CA ALA A 85 10.41 -14.53 16.49
C ALA A 85 9.16 -15.07 17.22
N PRO A 86 9.27 -15.50 18.50
CA PRO A 86 8.12 -15.85 19.34
C PRO A 86 6.96 -14.85 19.30
N ARG A 87 7.25 -13.55 19.16
CA ARG A 87 6.26 -12.48 19.00
C ARG A 87 5.26 -12.69 17.87
N PHE A 88 5.67 -13.37 16.79
CA PHE A 88 4.87 -13.56 15.58
C PHE A 88 4.60 -15.02 15.26
N SER A 89 5.55 -15.92 15.53
CA SER A 89 5.53 -17.29 15.02
C SER A 89 4.32 -18.12 15.47
N SER A 90 3.71 -17.80 16.62
CA SER A 90 2.52 -18.47 17.14
C SER A 90 1.20 -17.82 16.73
N LEU A 91 1.23 -16.63 16.13
CA LEU A 91 0.02 -15.95 15.66
C LEU A 91 -0.67 -16.78 14.58
N LEU A 92 -2.00 -16.71 14.51
CA LEU A 92 -2.76 -17.52 13.57
C LEU A 92 -3.09 -16.73 12.31
N LEU A 93 -2.76 -17.30 11.16
CA LEU A 93 -3.12 -16.78 9.84
C LEU A 93 -4.44 -17.40 9.39
N THR A 94 -5.37 -16.56 8.90
CA THR A 94 -6.70 -16.98 8.43
C THR A 94 -7.18 -16.09 7.30
N PHE A 95 -8.25 -16.54 6.64
CA PHE A 95 -8.99 -15.82 5.61
C PHE A 95 -8.10 -15.21 4.53
N TYR A 96 -7.14 -15.97 4.00
CA TYR A 96 -6.29 -15.50 2.91
C TYR A 96 -7.07 -15.42 1.59
N GLN A 97 -7.07 -14.26 0.96
CA GLN A 97 -7.63 -14.04 -0.38
C GLN A 97 -6.57 -13.40 -1.28
N ASP A 98 -6.50 -13.85 -2.52
CA ASP A 98 -5.73 -13.23 -3.59
C ASP A 98 -6.56 -13.35 -4.88
N ARG A 99 -7.06 -12.21 -5.35
CA ARG A 99 -8.04 -12.10 -6.44
C ARG A 99 -7.50 -11.12 -7.46
N LEU A 100 -7.33 -11.61 -8.69
CA LEU A 100 -7.05 -10.81 -9.87
C LEU A 100 -8.25 -10.94 -10.80
N ASP A 101 -8.86 -9.81 -11.14
CA ASP A 101 -9.99 -9.74 -12.08
C ASP A 101 -9.66 -8.67 -13.13
N PRO A 102 -9.07 -9.07 -14.27
CA PRO A 102 -8.69 -8.14 -15.33
C PRO A 102 -9.90 -7.44 -15.98
N GLU A 103 -11.06 -8.10 -16.04
CA GLU A 103 -12.26 -7.53 -16.68
C GLU A 103 -12.80 -6.33 -15.90
N HIS A 104 -12.72 -6.40 -14.56
CA HIS A 104 -13.11 -5.31 -13.67
C HIS A 104 -11.91 -4.49 -13.18
N GLU A 105 -10.72 -4.69 -13.74
CA GLU A 105 -9.50 -3.97 -13.38
C GLU A 105 -9.13 -4.06 -11.88
N MET A 106 -9.45 -5.19 -11.24
CA MET A 106 -9.28 -5.35 -9.79
C MET A 106 -8.07 -6.20 -9.47
N GLN A 107 -7.23 -5.69 -8.56
CA GLN A 107 -6.27 -6.49 -7.84
C GLN A 107 -6.51 -6.35 -6.34
N PHE A 108 -6.97 -7.43 -5.71
CA PHE A 108 -7.26 -7.47 -4.28
C PHE A 108 -6.60 -8.67 -3.61
N SER A 109 -5.84 -8.40 -2.54
CA SER A 109 -5.36 -9.46 -1.66
C SER A 109 -5.38 -9.02 -0.20
N ALA A 110 -5.76 -9.93 0.68
CA ALA A 110 -5.84 -9.71 2.10
C ALA A 110 -5.55 -10.98 2.89
N LEU A 111 -5.03 -10.78 4.09
CA LEU A 111 -4.72 -11.81 5.07
C LEU A 111 -5.17 -11.32 6.44
N THR A 112 -5.76 -12.18 7.26
CA THR A 112 -6.07 -11.85 8.65
C THR A 112 -5.11 -12.57 9.58
N VAL A 113 -4.61 -11.84 10.58
CA VAL A 113 -3.78 -12.36 11.67
C VAL A 113 -4.58 -12.26 12.98
N LEU A 114 -4.83 -13.39 13.62
CA LEU A 114 -5.44 -13.41 14.96
C LEU A 114 -4.35 -13.22 16.01
N LEU A 115 -4.45 -12.15 16.79
CA LEU A 115 -3.49 -11.79 17.82
C LEU A 115 -3.74 -12.62 19.10
N ASP A 116 -2.68 -12.92 19.85
CA ASP A 116 -2.77 -13.61 21.14
C ASP A 116 -3.40 -12.74 22.25
N THR A 117 -3.59 -11.45 21.98
CA THR A 117 -4.29 -10.46 22.81
C THR A 117 -5.80 -10.43 22.57
N GLY A 118 -6.31 -11.15 21.55
CA GLY A 118 -7.74 -11.34 21.28
C GLY A 118 -8.31 -10.50 20.13
N GLU A 119 -7.55 -9.59 19.54
CA GLU A 119 -7.93 -8.84 18.35
C GLU A 119 -7.66 -9.62 17.05
N ALA A 120 -8.39 -9.28 15.99
CA ALA A 120 -8.06 -9.71 14.63
C ALA A 120 -7.48 -8.52 13.84
N LEU A 121 -6.28 -8.68 13.29
CA LEU A 121 -5.64 -7.72 12.40
C LEU A 121 -5.92 -8.11 10.95
N LEU A 122 -6.70 -7.30 10.24
CA LEU A 122 -6.91 -7.40 8.80
C LEU A 122 -5.77 -6.67 8.09
N VAL A 123 -5.05 -7.38 7.25
CA VAL A 123 -3.92 -6.85 6.51
C VAL A 123 -4.21 -6.89 5.02
N PHE A 124 -4.25 -5.73 4.39
CA PHE A 124 -4.46 -5.60 2.95
C PHE A 124 -3.12 -5.42 2.24
N ARG A 125 -2.92 -6.19 1.16
CA ARG A 125 -1.74 -6.08 0.31
C ARG A 125 -1.82 -4.81 -0.53
N GLY A 126 -0.69 -4.13 -0.69
CA GLY A 126 -0.55 -3.12 -1.73
C GLY A 126 -0.42 -3.73 -3.12
N THR A 127 -0.12 -2.90 -4.10
CA THR A 127 0.00 -3.32 -5.49
C THR A 127 1.22 -4.22 -5.69
N ASP A 128 1.00 -5.37 -6.33
CA ASP A 128 2.08 -6.20 -6.87
C ASP A 128 2.52 -5.71 -8.27
N ASN A 129 3.37 -6.48 -8.96
CA ASN A 129 3.94 -6.07 -10.24
C ASN A 129 2.96 -6.15 -11.43
N THR A 130 1.70 -6.55 -11.23
CA THR A 130 0.72 -6.70 -12.32
C THR A 130 0.25 -5.36 -12.87
N LEU A 131 0.09 -5.26 -14.19
CA LEU A 131 -0.41 -4.04 -14.85
C LEU A 131 -1.82 -3.66 -14.38
N VAL A 132 -2.67 -4.64 -14.08
CA VAL A 132 -4.02 -4.44 -13.54
C VAL A 132 -3.98 -3.66 -12.22
N GLY A 133 -3.07 -4.04 -11.32
CA GLY A 133 -2.91 -3.35 -10.04
C GLY A 133 -2.50 -1.89 -10.19
N TRP A 134 -1.58 -1.62 -11.12
CA TRP A 134 -1.13 -0.27 -11.40
C TRP A 134 -2.22 0.58 -12.03
N LYS A 135 -3.05 0.01 -12.93
CA LYS A 135 -4.21 0.70 -13.47
C LYS A 135 -5.18 1.10 -12.34
N GLU A 136 -5.49 0.18 -11.44
CA GLU A 136 -6.36 0.43 -10.30
C GLU A 136 -5.80 1.50 -9.33
N ASP A 137 -4.47 1.53 -9.13
CA ASP A 137 -3.82 2.58 -8.33
C ASP A 137 -4.03 3.97 -8.90
N PHE A 138 -3.97 4.10 -10.23
CA PHE A 138 -4.31 5.37 -10.85
C PHE A 138 -5.81 5.67 -10.71
N ASN A 139 -6.68 4.66 -10.82
CA ASN A 139 -8.12 4.80 -10.63
C ASN A 139 -8.50 5.36 -9.24
N LEU A 140 -7.69 5.13 -8.20
CA LEU A 140 -7.89 5.75 -6.87
C LEU A 140 -7.92 7.28 -6.92
N SER A 141 -7.28 7.89 -7.92
CA SER A 141 -7.18 9.35 -8.03
C SER A 141 -8.42 10.04 -8.63
N PHE A 142 -9.41 9.27 -9.09
CA PHE A 142 -10.60 9.83 -9.74
C PHE A 142 -11.88 9.00 -9.62
N LEU A 143 -11.81 7.67 -9.51
CA LEU A 143 -13.01 6.89 -9.24
C LEU A 143 -13.49 7.16 -7.81
N GLU A 144 -14.81 7.22 -7.64
CA GLU A 144 -15.40 7.39 -6.31
C GLU A 144 -15.06 6.22 -5.39
N VAL A 145 -15.10 5.01 -5.96
CA VAL A 145 -14.75 3.76 -5.31
C VAL A 145 -14.10 2.86 -6.35
N VAL A 146 -12.90 2.35 -6.08
CA VAL A 146 -12.27 1.32 -6.91
C VAL A 146 -12.74 -0.09 -6.49
N PRO A 147 -12.75 -1.08 -7.40
CA PRO A 147 -13.19 -2.43 -7.07
C PRO A 147 -12.51 -3.07 -5.84
N ALA A 148 -11.21 -2.87 -5.65
CA ALA A 148 -10.48 -3.35 -4.48
C ALA A 148 -10.95 -2.72 -3.15
N GLN A 149 -11.43 -1.47 -3.17
CA GLN A 149 -12.00 -0.82 -1.98
C GLN A 149 -13.33 -1.49 -1.57
N SER A 150 -14.18 -1.83 -2.54
CA SER A 150 -15.40 -2.61 -2.30
C SER A 150 -15.05 -4.02 -1.78
N ALA A 151 -14.07 -4.69 -2.39
CA ALA A 151 -13.61 -6.00 -1.92
C ALA A 151 -13.04 -5.95 -0.50
N ALA A 152 -12.33 -4.89 -0.13
CA ALA A 152 -11.81 -4.69 1.23
C ALA A 152 -12.93 -4.49 2.26
N LEU A 153 -13.98 -3.75 1.89
CA LEU A 153 -15.17 -3.57 2.73
C LEU A 153 -15.90 -4.91 2.94
N ASP A 154 -16.12 -5.66 1.87
CA ASP A 154 -16.74 -6.99 1.93
C ASP A 154 -15.91 -7.99 2.76
N TYR A 155 -14.59 -7.97 2.59
CA TYR A 155 -13.66 -8.78 3.38
C TYR A 155 -13.77 -8.46 4.87
N THR A 156 -13.80 -7.16 5.21
CA THR A 156 -13.93 -6.69 6.59
C THR A 156 -15.26 -7.14 7.21
N ALA A 157 -16.37 -6.99 6.47
CA ALA A 157 -17.69 -7.42 6.93
C ALA A 157 -17.76 -8.94 7.15
N GLN A 158 -17.23 -9.74 6.21
CA GLN A 158 -17.20 -11.20 6.33
C GLN A 158 -16.39 -11.70 7.52
N LEU A 159 -15.21 -11.11 7.75
CA LEU A 159 -14.40 -11.47 8.91
C LEU A 159 -15.11 -11.07 10.21
N ALA A 160 -15.64 -9.84 10.28
CA ALA A 160 -16.31 -9.33 11.47
C ALA A 160 -17.54 -10.15 11.86
N ALA A 161 -18.25 -10.73 10.89
CA ALA A 161 -19.36 -11.64 11.12
C ALA A 161 -18.91 -13.00 11.71
N ALA A 162 -17.73 -13.50 11.29
CA ALA A 162 -17.19 -14.77 11.77
C ALA A 162 -16.48 -14.65 13.14
N HIS A 163 -15.90 -13.49 13.44
CA HIS A 163 -15.12 -13.24 14.66
C HIS A 163 -15.70 -12.05 15.42
N PRO A 164 -16.42 -12.24 16.53
CA PRO A 164 -16.97 -11.15 17.34
C PRO A 164 -15.91 -10.57 18.31
N CYS A 165 -14.80 -10.07 17.77
CA CYS A 165 -13.69 -9.49 18.53
C CYS A 165 -13.37 -8.05 18.08
N PRO A 166 -12.50 -7.32 18.81
CA PRO A 166 -11.96 -6.05 18.33
C PRO A 166 -11.12 -6.26 17.08
N LEU A 167 -11.16 -5.28 16.18
CA LEU A 167 -10.51 -5.33 14.88
C LEU A 167 -9.42 -4.26 14.79
N LEU A 168 -8.30 -4.65 14.21
CA LEU A 168 -7.26 -3.74 13.75
C LEU A 168 -7.17 -3.87 12.23
N LEU A 169 -6.89 -2.78 11.53
CA LEU A 169 -6.71 -2.79 10.08
C LEU A 169 -5.33 -2.24 9.76
N ALA A 170 -4.64 -2.81 8.78
CA ALA A 170 -3.33 -2.35 8.37
C ALA A 170 -3.09 -2.57 6.88
N GLY A 171 -2.23 -1.74 6.30
CA GLY A 171 -1.73 -1.99 4.96
C GLY A 171 -0.65 -0.99 4.54
N HIS A 172 0.14 -1.41 3.56
CA HIS A 172 1.19 -0.61 2.95
C HIS A 172 0.81 -0.25 1.51
N SER A 173 1.21 0.93 1.04
CA SER A 173 0.89 1.42 -0.31
C SER A 173 -0.63 1.42 -0.54
N LYS A 174 -1.14 0.89 -1.66
CA LYS A 174 -2.59 0.69 -1.86
C LYS A 174 -3.28 0.01 -0.67
N GLY A 175 -2.62 -0.94 -0.02
CA GLY A 175 -3.20 -1.69 1.10
C GLY A 175 -3.62 -0.81 2.27
N GLY A 176 -2.89 0.27 2.58
CA GLY A 176 -3.29 1.16 3.67
C GLY A 176 -4.46 2.07 3.27
N ASN A 177 -4.60 2.40 1.99
CA ASN A 177 -5.81 3.04 1.46
C ASN A 177 -7.02 2.11 1.63
N LEU A 178 -6.89 0.83 1.27
CA LEU A 178 -7.94 -0.17 1.47
C LEU A 178 -8.31 -0.35 2.96
N ALA A 179 -7.32 -0.32 3.84
CA ALA A 179 -7.52 -0.41 5.29
C ALA A 179 -8.35 0.78 5.83
N VAL A 180 -7.97 2.02 5.48
CA VAL A 180 -8.69 3.22 5.92
C VAL A 180 -10.06 3.32 5.28
N PHE A 181 -10.19 3.00 3.99
CA PHE A 181 -11.48 2.99 3.30
C PHE A 181 -12.45 2.00 3.93
N SER A 182 -12.07 0.72 4.03
CA SER A 182 -12.93 -0.33 4.57
C SER A 182 -13.33 -0.05 6.02
N ALA A 183 -12.41 0.49 6.84
CA ALA A 183 -12.73 0.92 8.19
C ALA A 183 -13.79 2.03 8.21
N SER A 184 -13.55 3.10 7.44
CA SER A 184 -14.36 4.32 7.47
C SER A 184 -15.76 4.12 6.89
N LEU A 185 -15.89 3.25 5.89
CA LEU A 185 -17.14 2.99 5.19
C LEU A 185 -17.90 1.77 5.75
N SER A 186 -17.36 1.11 6.76
CA SER A 186 -18.07 0.05 7.48
C SER A 186 -19.29 0.58 8.24
N PRO A 187 -20.32 -0.25 8.50
CA PRO A 187 -21.46 0.15 9.33
C PRO A 187 -21.05 0.58 10.75
N PRO A 188 -21.80 1.48 11.42
CA PRO A 188 -21.45 2.00 12.75
C PRO A 188 -21.09 0.91 13.77
N GLU A 189 -21.87 -0.18 13.83
CA GLU A 189 -21.67 -1.28 14.77
C GLU A 189 -20.34 -2.01 14.54
N LEU A 190 -19.86 -2.03 13.30
CA LEU A 190 -18.56 -2.58 12.95
C LEU A 190 -17.45 -1.57 13.24
N ARG A 191 -17.65 -0.28 12.97
CA ARG A 191 -16.68 0.79 13.30
C ARG A 191 -16.42 0.90 14.79
N ASP A 192 -17.41 0.66 15.64
CA ASP A 192 -17.24 0.60 17.09
C ASP A 192 -16.24 -0.48 17.54
N ARG A 193 -16.08 -1.54 16.75
CA ARG A 193 -15.12 -2.63 17.01
C ARG A 193 -13.73 -2.34 16.46
N ILE A 194 -13.58 -1.33 15.59
CA ILE A 194 -12.30 -0.99 14.97
C ILE A 194 -11.49 -0.12 15.94
N GLY A 195 -10.37 -0.67 16.41
CA GLY A 195 -9.46 -0.03 17.35
C GLY A 195 -8.52 0.97 16.70
N THR A 196 -7.52 0.49 15.96
CA THR A 196 -6.54 1.34 15.25
C THR A 196 -6.44 0.88 13.80
N VAL A 197 -6.35 1.86 12.89
CA VAL A 197 -6.08 1.64 11.47
C VAL A 197 -4.68 2.14 11.15
N TYR A 198 -3.78 1.26 10.75
CA TYR A 198 -2.41 1.59 10.40
C TYR A 198 -2.26 1.74 8.89
N SER A 199 -1.86 2.93 8.44
CA SER A 199 -1.58 3.20 7.03
C SER A 199 -0.10 3.49 6.85
N TYR A 200 0.56 2.77 5.95
CA TYR A 200 1.98 2.93 5.66
C TYR A 200 2.16 3.41 4.22
N ASP A 201 2.61 4.65 4.08
CA ASP A 201 2.92 5.32 2.81
C ASP A 201 1.86 5.11 1.73
N SER A 202 0.60 5.29 2.13
CA SER A 202 -0.57 4.97 1.30
C SER A 202 -1.13 6.24 0.68
N PRO A 203 -1.60 6.19 -0.57
CA PRO A 203 -2.25 7.35 -1.18
C PRO A 203 -3.52 7.72 -0.40
N GLY A 204 -3.82 9.01 -0.38
CA GLY A 204 -4.97 9.58 0.29
C GLY A 204 -6.28 9.30 -0.43
N PHE A 205 -7.26 10.17 -0.19
CA PHE A 205 -8.62 9.96 -0.62
C PHE A 205 -9.16 11.16 -1.40
N THR A 206 -10.31 10.96 -2.04
CA THR A 206 -11.10 12.06 -2.60
C THR A 206 -11.86 12.78 -1.47
N GLN A 207 -12.18 14.07 -1.66
CA GLN A 207 -13.04 14.84 -0.73
C GLN A 207 -14.32 14.12 -0.31
N ARG A 208 -14.91 13.30 -1.18
CA ARG A 208 -16.12 12.53 -0.85
C ARG A 208 -15.88 11.53 0.27
N VAL A 209 -14.77 10.80 0.23
CA VAL A 209 -14.42 9.83 1.28
C VAL A 209 -13.98 10.56 2.55
N LEU A 210 -13.21 11.64 2.42
CA LEU A 210 -12.78 12.47 3.56
C LEU A 210 -13.99 13.07 4.30
N SER A 211 -14.99 13.56 3.56
CA SER A 211 -16.23 14.10 4.14
C SER A 211 -17.22 13.04 4.66
N ALA A 212 -16.93 11.75 4.52
CA ALA A 212 -17.80 10.70 5.00
C ALA A 212 -17.85 10.69 6.55
N PRO A 213 -19.04 10.60 7.18
CA PRO A 213 -19.15 10.62 8.64
C PRO A 213 -18.29 9.57 9.35
N GLY A 214 -18.18 8.37 8.78
CA GLY A 214 -17.37 7.30 9.35
C GLY A 214 -15.86 7.54 9.25
N TYR A 215 -15.39 8.29 8.24
CA TYR A 215 -13.99 8.71 8.16
C TYR A 215 -13.68 9.73 9.25
N GLN A 216 -14.52 10.75 9.42
CA GLN A 216 -14.38 11.76 10.47
C GLN A 216 -14.43 11.13 11.88
N GLU A 217 -15.28 10.13 12.08
CA GLU A 217 -15.37 9.35 13.32
C GLU A 217 -14.08 8.56 13.62
N LEU A 218 -13.49 7.94 12.59
CA LEU A 218 -12.29 7.13 12.72
C LEU A 218 -10.98 7.93 12.67
N LEU A 219 -11.01 9.21 12.31
CA LEU A 219 -9.83 10.06 12.21
C LEU A 219 -8.86 9.95 13.42
N PRO A 220 -9.33 9.92 14.69
CA PRO A 220 -8.44 9.76 15.85
C PRO A 220 -7.81 8.37 16.00
N ARG A 221 -8.34 7.38 15.27
CA ARG A 221 -7.93 5.97 15.27
C ARG A 221 -7.04 5.62 14.07
N ILE A 222 -6.93 6.51 13.08
CA ILE A 222 -6.04 6.34 11.93
C ILE A 222 -4.63 6.77 12.32
N ARG A 223 -3.65 5.92 12.02
CA ARG A 223 -2.22 6.16 12.25
C ARG A 223 -1.50 6.01 10.92
N SER A 224 -1.30 7.14 10.26
CA SER A 224 -0.58 7.21 8.98
C SER A 224 0.91 7.47 9.20
N TYR A 225 1.75 6.68 8.54
CA TYR A 225 3.21 6.82 8.56
C TYR A 225 3.69 7.04 7.14
N VAL A 226 4.48 8.08 6.93
CA VAL A 226 5.03 8.43 5.61
C VAL A 226 6.53 8.64 5.70
N PRO A 227 7.32 8.12 4.77
CA PRO A 227 8.75 8.35 4.77
C PRO A 227 9.08 9.82 4.45
N GLN A 228 10.24 10.28 4.93
CA GLN A 228 10.67 11.68 4.91
C GLN A 228 10.60 12.41 3.56
N SER A 229 10.66 11.68 2.44
CA SER A 229 10.51 12.25 1.11
C SER A 229 9.40 11.57 0.30
N SER A 230 8.35 11.08 0.97
CA SER A 230 7.25 10.33 0.36
C SER A 230 6.69 11.00 -0.90
N VAL A 231 6.39 10.16 -1.89
CA VAL A 231 5.65 10.53 -3.10
C VAL A 231 4.29 9.84 -3.07
N VAL A 232 4.26 8.52 -2.86
CA VAL A 232 3.03 7.71 -2.86
C VAL A 232 2.08 8.14 -1.75
N GLY A 233 2.57 8.24 -0.52
CA GLY A 233 1.77 8.66 0.63
C GLY A 233 1.35 10.11 0.62
N MET A 234 1.80 10.90 -0.35
CA MET A 234 1.39 12.30 -0.57
C MET A 234 0.48 12.43 -1.80
N LEU A 235 0.21 11.35 -2.53
CA LEU A 235 -0.76 11.37 -3.61
C LEU A 235 -2.16 11.54 -3.02
N LEU A 236 -2.96 12.41 -3.64
CA LEU A 236 -4.34 12.73 -3.23
C LEU A 236 -4.41 13.52 -1.92
N GLU A 237 -5.62 13.68 -1.40
CA GLU A 237 -5.88 14.53 -0.24
C GLU A 237 -5.88 13.69 1.03
N HIS A 238 -5.35 14.28 2.10
CA HIS A 238 -5.29 13.69 3.43
C HIS A 238 -5.82 14.72 4.42
N GLU A 239 -6.73 14.29 5.31
CA GLU A 239 -7.11 15.07 6.49
C GLU A 239 -6.49 14.49 7.77
N GLU A 240 -6.04 13.24 7.72
CA GLU A 240 -5.45 12.58 8.87
C GLU A 240 -4.05 13.11 9.18
N PRO A 241 -3.71 13.31 10.47
CA PRO A 241 -2.35 13.56 10.87
C PRO A 241 -1.46 12.37 10.49
N TYR A 242 -0.35 12.63 9.80
CA TYR A 242 0.67 11.64 9.50
C TYR A 242 1.91 11.83 10.36
N THR A 243 2.61 10.72 10.61
CA THR A 243 3.92 10.70 11.26
C THR A 243 5.00 10.53 10.20
N VAL A 244 5.94 11.47 10.13
CA VAL A 244 7.07 11.36 9.22
C VAL A 244 8.10 10.40 9.81
N VAL A 245 8.49 9.39 9.04
CA VAL A 245 9.50 8.39 9.45
C VAL A 245 10.76 8.53 8.63
N LYS A 246 11.90 8.29 9.28
CA LYS A 246 13.20 8.28 8.62
C LYS A 246 13.36 7.02 7.79
N SER A 247 13.82 7.16 6.55
CA SER A 247 14.24 6.04 5.72
C SER A 247 15.75 6.09 5.49
N ARG A 248 16.35 4.92 5.29
CA ARG A 248 17.75 4.76 4.87
C ARG A 248 17.94 5.06 3.39
N HIS A 249 16.86 5.04 2.61
CA HIS A 249 16.86 5.32 1.17
C HIS A 249 16.20 6.68 0.88
N LEU A 250 16.38 7.16 -0.35
CA LEU A 250 15.90 8.46 -0.80
C LEU A 250 15.00 8.31 -2.04
N GLY A 251 14.15 9.31 -2.29
CA GLY A 251 13.26 9.33 -3.45
C GLY A 251 12.25 8.18 -3.42
N ILE A 252 11.76 7.71 -4.57
CA ILE A 252 10.73 6.66 -4.60
C ILE A 252 11.14 5.36 -3.89
N PHE A 253 12.44 5.08 -3.75
CA PHE A 253 12.96 3.86 -3.11
C PHE A 253 12.73 3.78 -1.60
N GLN A 254 12.39 4.88 -0.94
CA GLN A 254 11.99 4.86 0.47
C GLN A 254 10.57 4.31 0.69
N HIS A 255 9.80 4.11 -0.39
CA HIS A 255 8.53 3.40 -0.37
C HIS A 255 8.71 1.91 -0.02
N ASP A 256 9.93 1.39 -0.12
CA ASP A 256 10.21 0.03 0.35
C ASP A 256 10.20 -0.02 1.89
N PRO A 257 9.28 -0.79 2.53
CA PRO A 257 9.17 -0.87 3.98
C PRO A 257 10.44 -1.38 4.68
N TYR A 258 11.29 -2.16 3.98
CA TYR A 258 12.56 -2.64 4.54
C TYR A 258 13.58 -1.53 4.77
N THR A 259 13.35 -0.33 4.23
CA THR A 259 14.27 0.81 4.33
C THR A 259 14.00 1.70 5.55
N TRP A 260 12.87 1.49 6.24
CA TRP A 260 12.39 2.37 7.30
C TRP A 260 13.20 2.16 8.58
N ALA A 261 13.69 3.27 9.13
CA ALA A 261 14.57 3.24 10.28
C ALA A 261 13.78 3.06 11.56
N VAL A 262 14.21 2.11 12.39
CA VAL A 262 13.63 1.81 13.69
C VAL A 262 14.63 2.13 14.79
N GLN A 263 14.11 2.52 15.96
CA GLN A 263 14.91 2.68 17.17
C GLN A 263 14.09 2.23 18.38
N GLY A 264 14.60 1.22 19.07
CA GLY A 264 13.82 0.54 20.10
C GLY A 264 12.51 0.01 19.51
N GLY A 265 11.40 0.25 20.20
CA GLY A 265 10.09 -0.30 19.84
C GLY A 265 9.33 0.44 18.74
N ASN A 266 9.90 1.50 18.14
CA ASN A 266 9.19 2.42 17.25
C ASN A 266 10.05 2.85 16.05
N PHE A 267 9.43 3.52 15.08
CA PHE A 267 10.14 4.23 14.02
C PHE A 267 10.96 5.39 14.55
N ILE A 268 12.04 5.73 13.86
CA ILE A 268 12.71 7.01 14.05
C ILE A 268 11.86 8.07 13.34
N CYS A 269 11.12 8.86 14.13
CA CYS A 269 10.28 9.92 13.60
C CYS A 269 11.07 11.20 13.35
N LEU A 270 10.65 11.94 12.32
CA LEU A 270 11.12 13.29 12.02
C LEU A 270 9.99 14.28 12.26
N GLU A 271 10.32 15.55 12.50
CA GLU A 271 9.32 16.60 12.71
C GLU A 271 8.55 16.91 11.43
N GLU A 272 9.23 16.86 10.28
CA GLU A 272 8.71 17.39 9.02
C GLU A 272 9.17 16.56 7.81
N LEU A 273 8.36 16.60 6.74
CA LEU A 273 8.77 16.13 5.42
C LEU A 273 9.92 17.01 4.90
N SER A 274 10.78 16.41 4.08
CA SER A 274 11.79 17.16 3.33
C SER A 274 11.14 18.21 2.40
N ASN A 275 11.81 19.35 2.20
CA ASN A 275 11.35 20.42 1.29
C ASN A 275 11.03 19.88 -0.10
N GLY A 276 11.87 18.98 -0.64
CA GLY A 276 11.63 18.35 -1.95
C GLY A 276 10.32 17.55 -2.03
N SER A 277 9.91 16.87 -0.96
CA SER A 277 8.64 16.12 -0.92
C SER A 277 7.44 17.04 -0.75
N ARG A 278 7.54 18.09 0.08
CA ARG A 278 6.51 19.14 0.13
C ARG A 278 6.30 19.80 -1.24
N ASN A 279 7.39 20.07 -1.93
CA ASN A 279 7.36 20.69 -3.24
C ASN A 279 6.78 19.77 -4.32
N LEU A 280 7.13 18.48 -4.28
CA LEU A 280 6.52 17.46 -5.15
C LEU A 280 5.03 17.26 -4.85
N ASP A 281 4.64 17.24 -3.58
CA ASP A 281 3.24 17.16 -3.14
C ASP A 281 2.42 18.34 -3.70
N LEU A 282 2.88 19.58 -3.49
CA LEU A 282 2.23 20.77 -4.05
C LEU A 282 2.17 20.72 -5.58
N THR A 283 3.24 20.27 -6.23
CA THR A 283 3.29 20.09 -7.69
C THR A 283 2.24 19.10 -8.17
N LEU A 284 2.15 17.94 -7.53
CA LEU A 284 1.22 16.86 -7.89
C LEU A 284 -0.22 17.28 -7.63
N LYS A 285 -0.50 17.94 -6.50
CA LYS A 285 -1.83 18.49 -6.18
C LYS A 285 -2.26 19.54 -7.19
N ASN A 286 -1.39 20.51 -7.52
CA ASN A 286 -1.68 21.53 -8.52
C ASN A 286 -1.89 20.92 -9.92
N TRP A 287 -1.07 19.93 -10.26
CA TRP A 287 -1.21 19.21 -11.52
C TRP A 287 -2.54 18.45 -11.59
N LEU A 288 -2.86 17.64 -10.58
CA LEU A 288 -4.14 16.93 -10.50
C LEU A 288 -5.30 17.93 -10.60
N ALA A 289 -5.31 18.99 -9.78
CA ALA A 289 -6.35 20.03 -9.79
C ALA A 289 -6.51 20.71 -11.16
N SER A 290 -5.47 20.75 -11.99
CA SER A 290 -5.50 21.34 -13.33
C SER A 290 -6.10 20.44 -14.43
N LEU A 291 -6.43 19.18 -14.11
CA LEU A 291 -7.00 18.19 -15.02
C LEU A 291 -8.47 17.92 -14.67
N THR A 292 -9.34 17.92 -15.69
CA THR A 292 -10.72 17.46 -15.51
C THR A 292 -10.75 15.93 -15.29
N PRO A 293 -11.82 15.36 -14.70
CA PRO A 293 -11.95 13.90 -14.58
C PRO A 293 -11.78 13.18 -15.93
N GLN A 294 -12.38 13.72 -16.99
CA GLN A 294 -12.26 13.21 -18.36
C GLN A 294 -10.83 13.29 -18.90
N ASP A 295 -10.09 14.36 -18.56
CA ASP A 295 -8.70 14.51 -18.98
C ASP A 295 -7.79 13.44 -18.37
N ARG A 296 -8.05 13.06 -17.11
CA ARG A 296 -7.30 12.05 -16.37
C ARG A 296 -7.63 10.65 -16.88
N GLU A 297 -8.91 10.35 -17.04
CA GLU A 297 -9.41 9.09 -17.61
C GLU A 297 -8.81 8.84 -18.99
N ARG A 298 -8.94 9.81 -19.91
CA ARG A 298 -8.38 9.69 -21.27
C ARG A 298 -6.86 9.52 -21.27
N PHE A 299 -6.13 10.20 -20.38
CA PHE A 299 -4.68 10.05 -20.26
C PHE A 299 -4.29 8.62 -19.86
N LEU A 300 -4.99 8.04 -18.89
CA LEU A 300 -4.69 6.72 -18.35
C LEU A 300 -5.16 5.60 -19.25
N ASP A 301 -6.35 5.69 -19.84
CA ASP A 301 -6.82 4.71 -20.83
C ASP A 301 -5.87 4.63 -22.02
N SER A 302 -5.32 5.77 -22.43
CA SER A 302 -4.35 5.82 -23.52
C SER A 302 -2.98 5.25 -23.14
N LEU A 303 -2.53 5.51 -21.91
CA LEU A 303 -1.32 4.90 -21.35
C LEU A 303 -1.49 3.38 -21.25
N TYR A 304 -2.68 2.94 -20.82
CA TYR A 304 -3.03 1.54 -20.64
C TYR A 304 -3.22 0.79 -21.97
N GLN A 305 -3.90 1.37 -22.95
CA GLN A 305 -3.98 0.82 -24.30
C GLN A 305 -2.58 0.63 -24.90
N ALA A 306 -1.71 1.62 -24.72
CA ALA A 306 -0.32 1.51 -25.16
C ALA A 306 0.45 0.41 -24.39
N PHE A 307 0.06 0.05 -23.16
CA PHE A 307 0.60 -1.10 -22.43
C PHE A 307 0.01 -2.44 -22.92
N GLU A 308 -1.29 -2.54 -23.16
CA GLU A 308 -1.93 -3.76 -23.70
C GLU A 308 -1.32 -4.16 -25.05
N ASP A 309 -1.02 -3.17 -25.90
CA ASP A 309 -0.38 -3.37 -27.20
C ASP A 309 1.04 -3.98 -27.07
N THR A 310 1.67 -3.92 -25.88
CA THR A 310 2.97 -4.58 -25.61
C THR A 310 2.86 -6.05 -25.21
N GLN A 311 1.65 -6.56 -24.95
CA GLN A 311 1.38 -7.90 -24.38
C GLN A 311 2.08 -8.15 -23.04
N ALA A 312 2.52 -7.11 -22.32
CA ALA A 312 3.05 -7.24 -20.97
C ALA A 312 1.96 -7.64 -19.98
N GLN A 313 2.33 -8.46 -19.00
CA GLN A 313 1.46 -8.81 -17.87
C GLN A 313 1.96 -8.18 -16.57
N GLU A 314 3.27 -7.93 -16.49
CA GLU A 314 3.95 -7.31 -15.37
C GLU A 314 4.75 -6.08 -15.81
N LEU A 315 5.07 -5.18 -14.88
CA LEU A 315 5.90 -4.00 -15.20
C LEU A 315 7.34 -4.34 -15.60
N GLU A 316 7.91 -5.40 -15.04
CA GLU A 316 9.29 -5.79 -15.33
C GLU A 316 9.49 -6.20 -16.78
N ASP A 317 8.43 -6.69 -17.43
CA ASP A 317 8.42 -6.97 -18.87
C ASP A 317 8.78 -5.73 -19.71
N LEU A 318 8.44 -4.53 -19.24
CA LEU A 318 8.68 -3.26 -19.94
C LEU A 318 10.14 -2.82 -19.89
N ALA A 319 10.95 -3.37 -18.99
CA ALA A 319 12.40 -3.16 -19.01
C ALA A 319 13.06 -3.79 -20.25
N GLN A 320 12.36 -4.68 -20.96
CA GLN A 320 12.84 -5.24 -22.21
C GLN A 320 12.79 -4.17 -23.32
N PRO A 321 13.91 -3.89 -24.01
CA PRO A 321 13.99 -2.81 -25.02
C PRO A 321 12.94 -2.91 -26.13
N LYS A 322 12.54 -4.13 -26.51
CA LYS A 322 11.49 -4.35 -27.52
C LYS A 322 10.11 -3.91 -27.04
N ARG A 323 9.76 -4.18 -25.77
CA ARG A 323 8.46 -3.82 -25.20
C ARG A 323 8.40 -2.33 -24.87
N LEU A 324 9.51 -1.75 -24.40
CA LEU A 324 9.64 -0.28 -24.28
C LEU A 324 9.49 0.43 -25.63
N TYR A 325 10.09 -0.11 -26.70
CA TYR A 325 9.92 0.43 -28.04
C TYR A 325 8.48 0.31 -28.54
N ALA A 326 7.83 -0.84 -28.31
CA ALA A 326 6.42 -1.05 -28.64
C ALA A 326 5.50 -0.07 -27.88
N LEU A 327 5.75 0.18 -26.59
CA LEU A 327 5.04 1.18 -25.79
C LEU A 327 5.16 2.59 -26.40
N ILE A 328 6.38 2.99 -26.77
CA ILE A 328 6.63 4.29 -27.41
C ILE A 328 5.90 4.36 -28.76
N GLN A 329 5.89 3.29 -29.54
CA GLN A 329 5.15 3.22 -30.81
C GLN A 329 3.64 3.31 -30.60
N GLY A 330 3.08 2.60 -29.61
CA GLY A 330 1.66 2.67 -29.25
C GLY A 330 1.24 4.10 -28.91
N LEU A 331 2.01 4.78 -28.06
CA LEU A 331 1.79 6.19 -27.72
C LEU A 331 1.89 7.14 -28.93
N VAL A 332 2.71 6.82 -29.93
CA VAL A 332 2.86 7.61 -31.16
C VAL A 332 1.71 7.35 -32.15
N GLN A 333 1.14 6.14 -32.13
CA GLN A 333 0.02 5.70 -32.99
C GLN A 333 -1.35 6.11 -32.47
N LEU A 334 -1.46 6.62 -31.24
CA LEU A 334 -2.66 7.26 -30.74
C LEU A 334 -3.10 8.40 -31.68
N ASP A 335 -4.41 8.64 -31.74
CA ASP A 335 -4.97 9.74 -32.52
C ASP A 335 -4.37 11.08 -32.08
N GLU A 336 -4.33 12.03 -33.01
CA GLU A 336 -3.62 13.30 -32.82
C GLU A 336 -4.15 14.09 -31.62
N ASP A 337 -5.46 14.04 -31.37
CA ASP A 337 -6.10 14.68 -30.23
C ASP A 337 -5.66 14.03 -28.91
N THR A 338 -5.63 12.70 -28.83
CA THR A 338 -5.19 11.97 -27.64
C THR A 338 -3.71 12.19 -27.36
N ARG A 339 -2.86 12.13 -28.39
CA ARG A 339 -1.42 12.40 -28.24
C ARG A 339 -1.16 13.83 -27.79
N SER A 340 -1.85 14.81 -28.38
CA SER A 340 -1.79 16.22 -27.97
C SER A 340 -2.19 16.39 -26.50
N HIS A 341 -3.23 15.68 -26.08
CA HIS A 341 -3.71 15.68 -24.70
C HIS A 341 -2.70 15.10 -23.71
N ILE A 342 -2.08 13.96 -24.03
CA ILE A 342 -1.01 13.35 -23.23
C ILE A 342 0.17 14.33 -23.07
N PHE A 343 0.64 14.91 -24.17
CA PHE A 343 1.72 15.88 -24.15
C PHE A 343 1.37 17.14 -23.35
N HIS A 344 0.13 17.62 -23.46
CA HIS A 344 -0.35 18.77 -22.71
C HIS A 344 -0.40 18.49 -21.20
N THR A 345 -0.89 17.32 -20.81
CA THR A 345 -0.95 16.86 -19.42
C THR A 345 0.45 16.68 -18.82
N LEU A 346 1.39 16.10 -19.58
CA LEU A 346 2.81 15.98 -19.17
C LEU A 346 3.48 17.36 -19.04
N LYS A 347 3.17 18.29 -19.96
CA LYS A 347 3.68 19.66 -19.93
C LYS A 347 3.14 20.45 -18.74
N LYS A 348 1.89 20.21 -18.33
CA LYS A 348 1.32 20.78 -17.10
C LYS A 348 2.09 20.28 -15.86
N LEU A 349 2.42 18.99 -15.79
CA LEU A 349 3.23 18.43 -14.69
C LEU A 349 4.63 19.08 -14.63
N LEU A 350 5.31 19.19 -15.78
CA LEU A 350 6.64 19.83 -15.87
C LEU A 350 6.61 21.31 -15.49
N ARG A 351 5.53 22.04 -15.85
CA ARG A 351 5.35 23.45 -15.44
C ARG A 351 5.08 23.59 -13.95
N ALA A 352 4.16 22.78 -13.42
CA ALA A 352 3.86 22.78 -11.99
C ALA A 352 5.13 22.51 -11.16
N ALA A 353 5.98 21.57 -11.60
CA ALA A 353 7.27 21.31 -10.97
C ALA A 353 8.18 22.55 -11.03
N ALA A 354 8.31 23.19 -12.19
CA ALA A 354 9.16 24.35 -12.39
C ALA A 354 8.73 25.60 -11.58
N ASP A 355 7.43 25.78 -11.35
CA ASP A 355 6.89 26.92 -10.59
C ASP A 355 7.18 26.75 -9.09
N VAL A 356 7.04 25.53 -8.55
CA VAL A 356 7.40 25.25 -7.15
C VAL A 356 8.92 25.36 -6.92
N PHE A 357 9.75 24.89 -7.85
CA PHE A 357 11.21 25.08 -7.80
C PHE A 357 11.66 26.55 -7.85
N ARG A 358 10.82 27.45 -8.40
CA ARG A 358 11.09 28.89 -8.43
C ARG A 358 10.74 29.59 -7.12
N GLU A 359 9.71 29.15 -6.41
CA GLU A 359 9.34 29.65 -5.08
C GLU A 359 10.38 29.26 -4.02
N ASP A 360 10.89 28.02 -4.07
CA ASP A 360 11.93 27.48 -3.17
C ASP A 360 13.25 28.27 -3.27
N ARG A 361 13.56 28.80 -4.46
CA ARG A 361 14.76 29.63 -4.71
C ARG A 361 14.68 31.04 -4.12
N ASN A 362 13.49 31.50 -3.75
CA ASN A 362 13.26 32.83 -3.20
C ASN A 362 13.04 32.81 -1.67
N ASP A 363 13.12 31.65 -1.01
CA ASP A 363 13.00 31.52 0.44
C ASP A 363 14.40 31.66 1.11
N PRO A 364 14.64 32.69 1.96
CA PRO A 364 15.96 33.02 2.50
C PRO A 364 16.46 32.05 3.60
N LYS A 365 15.94 30.83 3.71
CA LYS A 365 16.37 29.80 4.68
C LYS A 365 16.94 28.53 4.03
N THR A 366 17.60 28.66 2.87
CA THR A 366 18.51 27.62 2.35
C THR A 366 19.94 27.85 2.77
#